data_AF-A0A0R2SY21-F1
#
_entry.id   AF-A0A0R2SY21-F1
#
_cell.length_a   1.000
_cell.length_b   1.000
_cell.length_c   1.000
_cell.angle_alpha   90.00
_cell.angle_beta   90.00
_cell.angle_gamma   90.00
#
_symmetry.space_group_name_H-M   'P 1'
#
loop_
_entity.id
_entity.type
_entity.pdbx_description
1 polymer ?
#
loop_
_entity_poly.entity_id
_entity_poly.type
_entity_poly.pdbx_seq_one_letter_code
_entity_poly.pdbx_strand_id
1 'polypeptide(L)'
;MKKGFIFLFTLILIITSLGNTSNANAVAVVKISEPTHRLSNGVFIDDQLATQLLPNGDLGLLIYPPYRGVRGWQIDPATISEIIAMSNGYGISNGQTPTGQQIAKDWLDQFKKVSRFEQVYPLTYGNPSNRWLKKITPQQVDYINAIGKIELDLFLGKATQTPLTFNEKRQRLSKFDESIFNYAQRQIDLLSTLVDKKELDPLQLRLAQLLNPEIEKARLALLISDFNKLITQYRNKLKITGTKFTITSEKEKLPITVINDFKSSVKVKLSTRVANSKIVVGSVESIEIPGG
;
A
#
# COMPACT_ATOMS: atom_id res chain seq x y z
N MET A 1 -34.92 -32.87 37.78
CA MET A 1 -33.45 -32.97 37.71
C MET A 1 -33.00 -32.69 36.29
N LYS A 2 -32.30 -31.58 36.08
CA LYS A 2 -31.89 -31.05 34.76
C LYS A 2 -30.79 -31.92 34.17
N LYS A 3 -31.00 -32.45 32.96
CA LYS A 3 -29.96 -33.15 32.18
C LYS A 3 -29.21 -32.10 31.35
N GLY A 4 -27.91 -31.94 31.61
CA GLY A 4 -27.04 -31.02 30.89
C GLY A 4 -26.68 -31.58 29.51
N PHE A 5 -26.81 -30.73 28.48
CA PHE A 5 -26.26 -30.96 27.15
C PHE A 5 -24.81 -30.46 27.15
N ILE A 6 -23.86 -31.35 26.88
CA ILE A 6 -22.47 -30.97 26.57
C ILE A 6 -22.35 -31.00 25.04
N PHE A 7 -22.14 -29.83 24.44
CA PHE A 7 -21.77 -29.72 23.03
C PHE A 7 -20.24 -29.86 22.91
N LEU A 8 -19.79 -30.93 22.25
CA LEU A 8 -18.40 -31.12 21.88
C LEU A 8 -18.18 -30.47 20.50
N PHE A 9 -17.37 -29.42 20.43
CA PHE A 9 -16.96 -28.81 19.16
C PHE A 9 -15.74 -29.57 18.63
N THR A 10 -15.93 -30.39 17.61
CA THR A 10 -14.83 -31.07 16.90
C THR A 10 -14.24 -30.17 15.81
N LEU A 11 -12.98 -29.81 15.98
CA LEU A 11 -12.16 -29.16 14.95
C LEU A 11 -11.76 -30.23 13.92
N ILE A 12 -12.29 -30.14 12.70
CA ILE A 12 -11.93 -31.03 11.60
C ILE A 12 -10.64 -30.51 10.95
N LEU A 13 -9.51 -31.16 11.26
CA LEU A 13 -8.26 -31.07 10.53
C LEU A 13 -8.26 -32.16 9.45
N ILE A 14 -8.48 -31.78 8.19
CA ILE A 14 -8.37 -32.70 7.06
C ILE A 14 -6.89 -32.82 6.69
N ILE A 15 -6.26 -33.91 7.13
CA ILE A 15 -4.97 -34.38 6.63
C ILE A 15 -5.26 -35.59 5.73
N THR A 16 -5.31 -35.39 4.41
CA THR A 16 -5.39 -36.52 3.47
C THR A 16 -3.99 -37.09 3.22
N SER A 17 -3.68 -38.21 3.87
CA SER A 17 -2.54 -39.05 3.49
C SER A 17 -3.02 -40.26 2.67
N LEU A 18 -2.69 -40.29 1.38
CA LEU A 18 -2.85 -41.46 0.52
C LEU A 18 -1.59 -41.61 -0.34
N GLY A 19 -0.93 -42.76 -0.21
CA GLY A 19 -0.03 -43.33 -1.23
C GLY A 19 1.46 -43.05 -1.05
N ASN A 20 2.19 -44.09 -0.61
CA ASN A 20 3.60 -44.23 -0.92
C ASN A 20 3.73 -44.66 -2.40
N THR A 21 3.92 -43.69 -3.28
CA THR A 21 4.58 -43.86 -4.58
C THR A 21 5.64 -42.75 -4.66
N SER A 22 6.80 -43.05 -5.26
CA SER A 22 7.98 -42.17 -5.37
C SER A 22 7.69 -40.66 -5.28
N ASN A 23 7.75 -40.10 -4.07
CA ASN A 23 7.44 -38.70 -3.86
C ASN A 23 8.66 -37.87 -4.26
N ALA A 24 8.62 -37.26 -5.44
CA ALA A 24 9.30 -35.99 -5.62
C ALA A 24 8.86 -35.10 -4.43
N ASN A 25 9.78 -34.75 -3.53
CA ASN A 25 9.45 -33.94 -2.36
C ASN A 25 8.79 -32.65 -2.84
N ALA A 26 7.46 -32.55 -2.71
CA ALA A 26 6.73 -31.34 -3.07
C ALA A 26 7.25 -30.21 -2.17
N VAL A 27 7.80 -29.16 -2.78
CA VAL A 27 8.30 -27.99 -2.06
C VAL A 27 7.13 -27.37 -1.29
N ALA A 28 7.26 -27.25 0.04
CA ALA A 28 6.25 -26.57 0.84
C ALA A 28 6.30 -25.07 0.54
N VAL A 29 5.15 -24.47 0.22
CA VAL A 29 5.04 -23.03 -0.04
C VAL A 29 4.60 -22.32 1.23
N VAL A 30 5.46 -21.46 1.78
CA VAL A 30 5.14 -20.59 2.93
C VAL A 30 4.77 -19.22 2.40
N LYS A 31 3.58 -18.73 2.74
CA LYS A 31 3.12 -17.39 2.36
C LYS A 31 3.21 -16.44 3.56
N ILE A 32 3.91 -15.32 3.40
CA ILE A 32 3.92 -14.20 4.34
C ILE A 32 3.22 -13.02 3.67
N SER A 33 2.05 -12.67 4.16
CA SER A 33 1.29 -11.50 3.73
C SER A 33 0.25 -11.16 4.79
N GLU A 34 0.17 -9.89 5.14
CA GLU A 34 -0.86 -9.33 6.01
C GLU A 34 -1.55 -8.15 5.33
N PRO A 35 -2.83 -7.89 5.63
CA PRO A 35 -3.45 -6.60 5.40
C PRO A 35 -2.65 -5.46 6.07
N THR A 36 -2.74 -4.24 5.53
CA THR A 36 -2.03 -3.10 6.12
C THR A 36 -2.47 -2.81 7.56
N HIS A 37 -1.49 -2.63 8.45
CA HIS A 37 -1.69 -2.22 9.84
C HIS A 37 -1.53 -0.72 10.04
N ARG A 38 -1.22 0.03 8.98
CA ARG A 38 -0.86 1.45 9.05
C ARG A 38 -1.88 2.34 8.35
N LEU A 39 -1.96 3.57 8.82
CA LEU A 39 -2.56 4.70 8.11
C LEU A 39 -1.61 5.21 7.02
N SER A 40 -2.13 6.03 6.11
CA SER A 40 -1.43 6.67 5.00
C SER A 40 -0.29 7.58 5.45
N ASN A 41 -0.36 8.13 6.67
CA ASN A 41 0.74 8.89 7.28
C ASN A 41 1.82 8.00 7.92
N GLY A 42 1.67 6.69 7.86
CA GLY A 42 2.63 5.73 8.39
C GLY A 42 2.46 5.37 9.87
N VAL A 43 1.51 5.96 10.59
CA VAL A 43 1.18 5.60 11.98
C VAL A 43 0.42 4.27 12.01
N PHE A 44 0.72 3.40 12.97
CA PHE A 44 0.03 2.13 13.11
C PHE A 44 -1.36 2.32 13.73
N ILE A 45 -2.35 1.59 13.25
CA ILE A 45 -3.73 1.66 13.75
C ILE A 45 -3.79 1.09 15.17
N ASP A 46 -3.11 -0.03 15.38
CA ASP A 46 -3.11 -0.88 16.56
C ASP A 46 -1.76 -1.60 16.71
N ASP A 47 -1.60 -2.40 17.77
CA ASP A 47 -0.41 -3.24 18.00
C ASP A 47 -0.61 -4.71 17.58
N GLN A 48 -1.59 -4.99 16.70
CA GLN A 48 -1.93 -6.36 16.31
C GLN A 48 -0.78 -7.04 15.56
N LEU A 49 -0.08 -6.32 14.68
CA LEU A 49 1.06 -6.86 13.95
C LEU A 49 2.16 -7.34 14.92
N ALA A 50 2.40 -6.63 16.03
CA ALA A 50 3.36 -7.08 17.04
C ALA A 50 2.97 -8.45 17.62
N THR A 51 1.67 -8.67 17.87
CA THR A 51 1.16 -9.97 18.35
C THR A 51 1.35 -11.08 17.31
N GLN A 52 1.14 -10.79 16.03
CA GLN A 52 1.32 -11.77 14.95
C GLN A 52 2.79 -12.19 14.77
N LEU A 53 3.74 -11.29 15.06
CA LEU A 53 5.17 -11.52 14.91
C LEU A 53 5.80 -12.29 16.08
N LEU A 54 5.11 -12.44 17.22
CA LEU A 54 5.59 -13.26 18.33
C LEU A 54 5.81 -14.72 17.89
N PRO A 55 6.68 -15.50 18.56
CA PRO A 55 6.94 -16.90 18.19
C PRO A 55 5.70 -17.80 18.09
N ASN A 56 4.66 -17.50 18.86
CA ASN A 56 3.37 -18.19 18.86
C ASN A 56 2.27 -17.44 18.08
N GLY A 57 2.57 -16.29 17.49
CA GLY A 57 1.68 -15.56 16.60
C GLY A 57 1.68 -16.14 15.19
N ASP A 58 0.67 -15.77 14.40
CA ASP A 58 0.43 -16.37 13.07
C ASP A 58 1.63 -16.25 12.13
N LEU A 59 2.29 -15.09 12.09
CA LEU A 59 3.50 -14.90 11.28
C LEU A 59 4.75 -15.53 11.92
N GLY A 60 4.82 -15.56 13.25
CA GLY A 60 5.93 -16.20 13.95
C GLY A 60 5.95 -17.73 13.76
N LEU A 61 4.78 -18.37 13.77
CA LEU A 61 4.63 -19.81 13.54
C LEU A 61 5.15 -20.24 12.17
N LEU A 62 5.26 -19.32 11.19
CA LEU A 62 5.83 -19.61 9.88
C LEU A 62 7.36 -19.72 9.88
N ILE A 63 8.04 -19.02 10.80
CA ILE A 63 9.50 -18.82 10.74
C ILE A 63 10.28 -19.33 11.97
N TYR A 64 9.65 -19.43 13.15
CA TYR A 64 10.32 -19.87 14.37
C TYR A 64 10.41 -21.39 14.52
N PRO A 65 9.38 -22.19 14.18
CA PRO A 65 9.47 -23.63 14.29
C PRO A 65 10.59 -24.21 13.40
N PRO A 66 11.32 -25.23 13.88
CA PRO A 66 12.30 -25.92 13.05
C PRO A 66 11.58 -26.62 11.89
N TYR A 67 12.17 -26.53 10.70
CA TYR A 67 11.65 -27.20 9.52
C TYR A 67 12.73 -28.05 8.88
N ARG A 68 12.34 -29.24 8.42
CA ARG A 68 13.21 -30.18 7.72
C ARG A 68 12.67 -30.36 6.30
N GLY A 69 13.27 -29.66 5.34
CA GLY A 69 12.88 -29.69 3.92
C GLY A 69 13.21 -28.39 3.20
N VAL A 70 12.99 -28.35 1.88
CA VAL A 70 13.10 -27.13 1.06
C VAL A 70 11.78 -26.37 1.09
N ARG A 71 11.85 -25.04 1.20
CA ARG A 71 10.65 -24.17 1.18
C ARG A 71 10.70 -23.18 0.03
N GLY A 72 9.57 -23.05 -0.66
CA GLY A 72 9.31 -21.89 -1.50
C GLY A 72 8.64 -20.82 -0.64
N TRP A 73 9.11 -19.59 -0.70
CA TRP A 73 8.51 -18.48 0.06
C TRP A 73 7.75 -17.57 -0.89
N GLN A 74 6.49 -17.29 -0.59
CA GLN A 74 5.70 -16.25 -1.23
C GLN A 74 5.62 -15.06 -0.28
N ILE A 75 6.26 -13.96 -0.62
CA ILE A 75 6.44 -12.85 0.31
C ILE A 75 5.80 -11.59 -0.26
N ASP A 76 4.89 -11.00 0.49
CA ASP A 76 4.36 -9.67 0.21
C ASP A 76 5.37 -8.61 0.66
N PRO A 77 5.95 -7.83 -0.28
CA PRO A 77 6.87 -6.76 0.06
C PRO A 77 6.26 -5.69 0.98
N ALA A 78 4.95 -5.42 0.90
CA ALA A 78 4.28 -4.47 1.78
C ALA A 78 4.31 -4.92 3.23
N THR A 79 4.09 -6.22 3.48
CA THR A 79 4.15 -6.79 4.82
C THR A 79 5.55 -6.62 5.41
N ILE A 80 6.60 -6.92 4.63
CA ILE A 80 7.99 -6.71 5.05
C ILE A 80 8.28 -5.23 5.31
N SER A 81 7.81 -4.33 4.45
CA SER A 81 7.96 -2.88 4.61
C SER A 81 7.32 -2.37 5.92
N GLU A 82 6.15 -2.88 6.30
CA GLU A 82 5.52 -2.52 7.57
C GLU A 82 6.27 -3.07 8.79
N ILE A 83 6.78 -4.30 8.73
CA ILE A 83 7.59 -4.86 9.82
C ILE A 83 8.91 -4.07 9.96
N ILE A 84 9.53 -3.62 8.87
CA ILE A 84 10.68 -2.71 8.90
C ILE A 84 10.30 -1.36 9.54
N ALA A 85 9.14 -0.80 9.19
CA ALA A 85 8.68 0.44 9.82
C ALA A 85 8.48 0.27 11.33
N MET A 86 7.93 -0.87 11.76
CA MET A 86 7.77 -1.21 13.18
C MET A 86 9.12 -1.35 13.89
N SER A 87 10.11 -1.99 13.27
CA SER A 87 11.44 -2.22 13.86
C SER A 87 12.27 -0.94 14.03
N ASN A 88 12.01 0.07 13.19
CA ASN A 88 12.63 1.39 13.27
C ASN A 88 12.01 2.32 14.33
N GLY A 89 11.00 1.85 15.06
CA GLY A 89 10.22 2.65 16.01
C GLY A 89 8.97 3.22 15.34
N TYR A 90 7.86 3.14 16.05
CA TYR A 90 6.54 3.47 15.52
C TYR A 90 5.64 4.06 16.61
N GLY A 91 4.58 4.72 16.19
CA GLY A 91 3.50 5.17 17.07
C GLY A 91 2.20 4.46 16.75
N ILE A 92 1.29 4.39 17.73
CA ILE A 92 -0.07 3.87 17.57
C ILE A 92 -1.04 5.04 17.53
N SER A 93 -2.05 4.95 16.66
CA SER A 93 -2.98 6.03 16.32
C SER A 93 -3.78 6.58 17.53
N ASN A 94 -3.99 5.76 18.56
CA ASN A 94 -4.66 6.14 19.80
C ASN A 94 -3.71 6.63 20.90
N GLY A 95 -2.40 6.75 20.63
CA GLY A 95 -1.38 7.18 21.59
C GLY A 95 -0.90 6.10 22.55
N GLN A 96 -1.33 4.85 22.40
CA GLN A 96 -0.82 3.73 23.20
C GLN A 96 0.69 3.55 22.99
N THR A 97 1.39 3.17 24.06
CA THR A 97 2.82 2.86 23.99
C THR A 97 3.04 1.59 23.13
N PRO A 98 3.86 1.67 22.07
CA PRO A 98 4.18 0.54 21.21
C PRO A 98 5.04 -0.50 21.94
N THR A 99 4.79 -1.80 21.71
CA THR A 99 5.57 -2.90 22.32
C THR A 99 6.33 -3.76 21.31
N GLY A 100 6.04 -3.58 20.02
CA GLY A 100 6.48 -4.43 18.92
C GLY A 100 7.84 -4.13 18.32
N GLN A 101 8.55 -3.08 18.74
CA GLN A 101 9.79 -2.68 18.06
C GLN A 101 10.86 -3.78 18.11
N GLN A 102 11.11 -4.36 19.29
CA GLN A 102 12.08 -5.46 19.41
C GLN A 102 11.55 -6.74 18.77
N ILE A 103 10.25 -7.03 18.91
CA ILE A 103 9.61 -8.20 18.30
C ILE A 103 9.78 -8.17 16.76
N ALA A 104 9.61 -7.01 16.14
CA ALA A 104 9.81 -6.84 14.71
C ALA A 104 11.28 -7.03 14.29
N LYS A 105 12.25 -6.54 15.08
CA LYS A 105 13.68 -6.80 14.82
C LYS A 105 13.98 -8.29 14.86
N ASP A 106 13.56 -8.96 15.94
CA ASP A 106 13.80 -10.40 16.14
C ASP A 106 13.17 -11.23 15.02
N TRP A 107 11.94 -10.87 14.62
CA TRP A 107 11.23 -11.54 13.52
C TRP A 107 11.95 -11.34 12.18
N LEU A 108 12.39 -10.12 11.85
CA LEU A 108 13.11 -9.85 10.59
C LEU A 108 14.45 -10.60 10.52
N ASP A 109 15.18 -10.65 11.64
CA ASP A 109 16.45 -11.38 11.73
C ASP A 109 16.25 -12.89 11.56
N GLN A 110 15.23 -13.44 12.23
CA GLN A 110 14.85 -14.84 12.06
C GLN A 110 14.39 -15.13 10.64
N PHE A 111 13.59 -14.26 10.03
CA PHE A 111 13.12 -14.42 8.66
C PHE A 111 14.28 -14.42 7.66
N LYS A 112 15.25 -13.51 7.80
CA LYS A 112 16.49 -13.51 6.99
C LYS A 112 17.27 -14.82 7.14
N LYS A 113 17.39 -15.31 8.37
CA LYS A 113 18.09 -16.57 8.65
C LYS A 113 17.43 -17.77 7.96
N VAL A 114 16.11 -17.92 8.09
CA VAL A 114 15.40 -19.09 7.54
C VAL A 114 15.17 -19.01 6.03
N SER A 115 15.18 -17.80 5.45
CA SER A 115 15.00 -17.62 4.00
C SER A 115 16.32 -17.57 3.23
N ARG A 116 17.49 -17.46 3.88
CA ARG A 116 18.80 -17.18 3.26
C ARG A 116 19.08 -18.01 2.00
N PHE A 117 18.92 -19.33 2.08
CA PHE A 117 19.22 -20.26 0.98
C PHE A 117 17.98 -20.76 0.25
N GLU A 118 16.80 -20.25 0.60
CA GLU A 118 15.52 -20.68 0.04
C GLU A 118 15.12 -19.85 -1.18
N GLN A 119 14.22 -20.39 -1.99
CA GLN A 119 13.64 -19.66 -3.11
C GLN A 119 12.54 -18.72 -2.61
N VAL A 120 12.60 -17.46 -3.02
CA VAL A 120 11.65 -16.43 -2.62
C VAL A 120 10.98 -15.85 -3.87
N TYR A 121 9.66 -15.89 -3.90
CA TYR A 121 8.79 -15.37 -4.95
C TYR A 121 8.03 -14.16 -4.39
N PRO A 122 8.19 -12.96 -4.97
CA PRO A 122 7.46 -11.80 -4.52
C PRO A 122 5.98 -11.93 -4.87
N LEU A 123 5.11 -11.49 -3.97
CA LEU A 123 3.73 -11.15 -4.28
C LEU A 123 3.69 -9.71 -4.79
N THR A 124 2.60 -9.35 -5.47
CA THR A 124 2.33 -7.94 -5.76
C THR A 124 2.24 -7.16 -4.46
N TYR A 125 2.85 -5.96 -4.41
CA TYR A 125 2.91 -5.11 -3.21
C TYR A 125 1.53 -4.89 -2.58
N GLY A 126 1.34 -5.37 -1.35
CA GLY A 126 0.09 -5.30 -0.59
C GLY A 126 -0.87 -6.47 -0.84
N ASN A 127 -0.45 -7.48 -1.62
CA ASN A 127 -1.24 -8.65 -2.00
C ASN A 127 -2.68 -8.33 -2.48
N PRO A 128 -2.86 -7.33 -3.38
CA PRO A 128 -4.16 -6.88 -3.85
C PRO A 128 -4.93 -7.94 -4.62
N SER A 129 -6.26 -7.82 -4.63
CA SER A 129 -7.12 -8.56 -5.55
C SER A 129 -6.75 -8.25 -7.00
N ASN A 130 -6.30 -9.26 -7.74
CA ASN A 130 -5.81 -9.15 -9.13
C ASN A 130 -6.82 -8.45 -10.03
N ARG A 131 -8.10 -8.82 -9.87
CA ARG A 131 -9.22 -8.23 -10.60
C ARG A 131 -9.32 -6.73 -10.39
N TRP A 132 -9.23 -6.27 -9.13
CA TRP A 132 -9.35 -4.85 -8.82
C TRP A 132 -8.12 -4.08 -9.24
N LEU A 133 -6.93 -4.64 -9.02
CA LEU A 133 -5.69 -4.01 -9.43
C LEU A 133 -5.66 -3.77 -10.95
N LYS A 134 -5.96 -4.79 -11.76
CA LYS A 134 -6.01 -4.64 -13.22
C LYS A 134 -7.12 -3.71 -13.69
N LYS A 135 -8.25 -3.67 -12.98
CA LYS A 135 -9.39 -2.80 -13.33
C LYS A 135 -9.10 -1.34 -13.04
N ILE A 136 -8.49 -1.04 -11.90
CA ILE A 136 -8.29 0.33 -11.41
C ILE A 136 -6.97 0.91 -11.95
N THR A 137 -5.91 0.11 -12.00
CA THR A 137 -4.55 0.58 -12.30
C THR A 137 -3.86 -0.25 -13.40
N PRO A 138 -4.48 -0.46 -14.58
CA PRO A 138 -3.97 -1.38 -15.60
C PRO A 138 -2.55 -1.06 -16.06
N GLN A 139 -2.20 0.22 -16.16
CA GLN A 139 -0.88 0.69 -16.62
C GLN A 139 0.19 0.70 -15.53
N GLN A 140 -0.17 0.43 -14.28
CA GLN A 140 0.72 0.57 -13.12
C GLN A 140 1.16 -0.77 -12.54
N VAL A 141 0.58 -1.89 -12.99
CA VAL A 141 0.84 -3.23 -12.42
C VAL A 141 2.32 -3.58 -12.46
N ASP A 142 2.96 -3.42 -13.61
CA ASP A 142 4.39 -3.74 -13.77
C ASP A 142 5.28 -2.85 -12.89
N TYR A 143 4.93 -1.57 -12.78
CA TYR A 143 5.65 -0.62 -11.93
C TYR A 143 5.54 -0.97 -10.44
N ILE A 144 4.33 -1.27 -9.96
CA ILE A 144 4.07 -1.69 -8.57
C ILE A 144 4.85 -2.96 -8.25
N ASN A 145 4.83 -3.94 -9.16
CA ASN A 145 5.56 -5.18 -9.00
C ASN A 145 7.08 -4.97 -8.99
N ALA A 146 7.60 -4.08 -9.85
CA ALA A 146 9.01 -3.75 -9.90
C ALA A 146 9.50 -3.10 -8.60
N ILE A 147 8.76 -2.12 -8.07
CA ILE A 147 9.11 -1.48 -6.79
C ILE A 147 9.09 -2.50 -5.66
N GLY A 148 7.99 -3.26 -5.51
CA GLY A 148 7.88 -4.25 -4.45
C GLY A 148 9.00 -5.29 -4.52
N LYS A 149 9.37 -5.73 -5.72
CA LYS A 149 10.52 -6.62 -5.92
C LYS A 149 11.84 -5.96 -5.47
N ILE A 150 12.11 -4.73 -5.89
CA ILE A 150 13.33 -4.00 -5.52
C ILE A 150 13.44 -3.86 -4.01
N GLU A 151 12.36 -3.46 -3.33
CA GLU A 151 12.34 -3.31 -1.87
C GLU A 151 12.60 -4.63 -1.15
N LEU A 152 11.98 -5.72 -1.61
CA LEU A 152 12.17 -7.03 -1.01
C LEU A 152 13.59 -7.58 -1.27
N ASP A 153 14.12 -7.43 -2.48
CA ASP A 153 15.48 -7.84 -2.84
C ASP A 153 16.51 -7.10 -1.97
N LEU A 154 16.31 -5.79 -1.79
CA LEU A 154 17.16 -4.95 -0.94
C LEU A 154 17.12 -5.42 0.52
N PHE A 155 15.94 -5.70 1.06
CA PHE A 155 15.80 -6.21 2.42
C PHE A 155 16.52 -7.55 2.61
N LEU A 156 16.32 -8.50 1.68
CA LEU A 156 16.87 -9.85 1.76
C LEU A 156 18.38 -9.90 1.47
N GLY A 157 18.93 -8.89 0.78
CA GLY A 157 20.30 -8.90 0.30
C GLY A 157 20.55 -9.94 -0.80
N LYS A 158 19.50 -10.35 -1.52
CA LYS A 158 19.55 -11.30 -2.64
C LYS A 158 18.39 -11.08 -3.61
N ALA A 159 18.56 -11.54 -4.85
CA ALA A 159 17.50 -11.49 -5.84
C ALA A 159 16.39 -12.50 -5.52
N THR A 160 15.14 -12.04 -5.55
CA THR A 160 13.94 -12.90 -5.58
C THR A 160 13.67 -13.42 -7.00
N GLN A 161 12.93 -14.52 -7.07
CA GLN A 161 12.55 -15.21 -8.31
C GLN A 161 11.40 -14.51 -9.04
N THR A 162 11.19 -14.93 -10.29
CA THR A 162 10.03 -14.59 -11.12
C THR A 162 9.31 -15.93 -11.39
N PRO A 163 8.04 -16.16 -11.00
CA PRO A 163 6.89 -15.31 -11.31
C PRO A 163 6.16 -14.74 -10.09
N LEU A 164 5.59 -13.55 -10.27
CA LEU A 164 4.69 -12.92 -9.30
C LEU A 164 3.41 -13.76 -9.16
N THR A 165 3.03 -14.04 -7.92
CA THR A 165 1.75 -14.69 -7.63
C THR A 165 0.70 -13.62 -7.38
N PHE A 166 -0.44 -13.75 -8.06
CA PHE A 166 -1.56 -12.82 -7.93
C PHE A 166 -2.62 -13.36 -6.98
N ASN A 167 -3.28 -12.46 -6.25
CA ASN A 167 -4.39 -12.82 -5.38
C ASN A 167 -5.70 -12.86 -6.17
N GLU A 168 -6.19 -14.06 -6.45
CA GLU A 168 -7.46 -14.24 -7.16
C GLU A 168 -8.69 -14.07 -6.25
N LYS A 169 -8.51 -13.91 -4.93
CA LYS A 169 -9.63 -13.63 -4.02
C LYS A 169 -10.26 -12.29 -4.37
N ARG A 170 -11.60 -12.27 -4.35
CA ARG A 170 -12.38 -11.07 -4.62
C ARG A 170 -12.56 -10.24 -3.35
N GLN A 171 -12.05 -9.01 -3.37
CA GLN A 171 -12.39 -8.01 -2.36
C GLN A 171 -13.79 -7.47 -2.64
N ARG A 172 -14.62 -7.35 -1.59
CA ARG A 172 -15.96 -6.77 -1.70
C ARG A 172 -15.88 -5.25 -1.58
N LEU A 173 -15.83 -4.57 -2.72
CA LEU A 173 -15.93 -3.11 -2.82
C LEU A 173 -17.35 -2.70 -3.20
N SER A 174 -17.88 -1.67 -2.54
CA SER A 174 -19.10 -1.00 -2.99
C SER A 174 -18.83 -0.14 -4.23
N LYS A 175 -19.89 0.31 -4.91
CA LYS A 175 -19.74 1.28 -6.02
C LYS A 175 -19.10 2.59 -5.58
N PHE A 176 -19.32 2.98 -4.33
CA PHE A 176 -18.71 4.18 -3.74
C PHE A 176 -17.21 3.97 -3.50
N ASP A 177 -16.81 2.83 -2.94
CA ASP A 177 -15.38 2.52 -2.75
C ASP A 177 -14.64 2.48 -4.10
N GLU A 178 -15.25 1.84 -5.10
CA GLU A 178 -14.73 1.80 -6.47
C GLU A 178 -14.55 3.22 -7.05
N SER A 179 -15.51 4.12 -6.84
CA SER A 179 -15.42 5.49 -7.37
C SER A 179 -14.30 6.30 -6.72
N ILE A 180 -14.03 6.08 -5.42
CA ILE A 180 -12.90 6.68 -4.71
C ILE A 180 -11.58 6.19 -5.30
N PHE A 181 -11.39 4.88 -5.48
CA PHE A 181 -10.15 4.36 -6.04
C PHE A 181 -9.93 4.79 -7.50
N ASN A 182 -10.98 4.79 -8.32
CA ASN A 182 -10.92 5.30 -9.69
C ASN A 182 -10.63 6.80 -9.73
N TYR A 183 -11.14 7.58 -8.77
CA TYR A 183 -10.78 8.98 -8.64
C TYR A 183 -9.30 9.13 -8.25
N ALA A 184 -8.85 8.41 -7.24
CA ALA A 184 -7.46 8.44 -6.77
C ALA A 184 -6.48 8.11 -7.90
N GLN A 185 -6.69 7.02 -8.66
CA GLN A 185 -5.82 6.67 -9.77
C GLN A 185 -5.78 7.75 -10.85
N ARG A 186 -6.93 8.35 -11.20
CA ARG A 186 -6.96 9.48 -12.15
C ARG A 186 -6.14 10.68 -11.66
N GLN A 187 -6.11 10.94 -10.35
CA GLN A 187 -5.29 12.02 -9.80
C GLN A 187 -3.80 11.66 -9.85
N ILE A 188 -3.44 10.41 -9.56
CA ILE A 188 -2.06 9.91 -9.69
C ILE A 188 -1.59 10.05 -11.14
N ASP A 189 -2.40 9.57 -12.10
CA ASP A 189 -2.05 9.63 -13.52
C ASP A 189 -1.88 11.08 -13.98
N LEU A 190 -2.78 11.99 -13.59
CA LEU A 190 -2.65 13.42 -13.90
C LEU A 190 -1.36 14.02 -13.32
N LEU A 191 -1.07 13.78 -12.04
CA LEU A 191 0.14 14.29 -11.40
C LEU A 191 1.40 13.71 -12.03
N SER A 192 1.36 12.44 -12.46
CA SER A 192 2.52 11.78 -13.10
C SER A 192 2.91 12.39 -14.45
N THR A 193 2.03 13.21 -15.05
CA THR A 193 2.39 14.01 -16.24
C THR A 193 3.23 15.25 -15.91
N LEU A 194 3.31 15.61 -14.63
CA LEU A 194 3.88 16.87 -14.16
C LEU A 194 5.11 16.65 -13.27
N VAL A 195 5.18 15.55 -12.53
CA VAL A 195 6.24 15.27 -11.55
C VAL A 195 6.84 13.89 -11.77
N ASP A 196 8.02 13.65 -11.21
CA ASP A 196 8.61 12.32 -11.17
C ASP A 196 7.65 11.32 -10.51
N LYS A 197 7.42 10.19 -11.19
CA LYS A 197 6.54 9.11 -10.74
C LYS A 197 6.92 8.62 -9.33
N LYS A 198 8.20 8.63 -8.98
CA LYS A 198 8.71 8.22 -7.66
C LYS A 198 8.14 9.06 -6.52
N GLU A 199 7.83 10.34 -6.76
CA GLU A 199 7.20 11.19 -5.74
C GLU A 199 5.77 10.73 -5.41
N LEU A 200 5.14 9.99 -6.33
CA LEU A 200 3.78 9.47 -6.24
C LEU A 200 3.73 8.01 -5.76
N ASP A 201 4.87 7.36 -5.52
CA ASP A 201 4.93 6.00 -4.99
C ASP A 201 4.10 5.81 -3.72
N PRO A 202 4.10 6.76 -2.74
CA PRO A 202 3.26 6.62 -1.54
C PRO A 202 1.76 6.53 -1.86
N LEU A 203 1.29 7.15 -2.96
CA LEU A 203 -0.09 7.03 -3.40
C LEU A 203 -0.33 5.71 -4.12
N GLN A 204 0.55 5.37 -5.07
CA GLN A 204 0.35 4.21 -5.95
C GLN A 204 0.45 2.89 -5.18
N LEU A 205 1.43 2.78 -4.28
CA LEU A 205 1.62 1.60 -3.44
C LEU A 205 0.51 1.47 -2.39
N ARG A 206 0.06 2.61 -1.82
CA ARG A 206 -1.06 2.61 -0.87
C ARG A 206 -2.35 2.17 -1.54
N LEU A 207 -2.64 2.65 -2.75
CA LEU A 207 -3.79 2.19 -3.51
C LEU A 207 -3.76 0.67 -3.67
N ALA A 208 -2.63 0.10 -4.10
CA ALA A 208 -2.47 -1.35 -4.24
C ALA A 208 -2.73 -2.08 -2.90
N GLN A 209 -2.11 -1.65 -1.79
CA GLN A 209 -2.36 -2.25 -0.47
C GLN A 209 -3.83 -2.27 -0.08
N LEU A 210 -4.58 -1.19 -0.35
CA LEU A 210 -5.99 -1.10 0.02
C LEU A 210 -6.91 -1.98 -0.83
N LEU A 211 -6.42 -2.54 -1.93
CA LEU A 211 -7.13 -3.52 -2.74
C LEU A 211 -6.98 -4.96 -2.22
N ASN A 212 -6.36 -5.15 -1.04
CA ASN A 212 -6.20 -6.46 -0.43
C ASN A 212 -7.56 -7.03 0.06
N PRO A 213 -7.98 -8.22 -0.43
CA PRO A 213 -9.24 -8.85 -0.07
C PRO A 213 -9.36 -9.30 1.39
N GLU A 214 -8.24 -9.37 2.13
CA GLU A 214 -8.19 -9.80 3.52
C GLU A 214 -8.38 -8.63 4.51
N ILE A 215 -8.47 -7.38 4.02
CA ILE A 215 -8.86 -6.24 4.86
C ILE A 215 -10.33 -6.38 5.26
N GLU A 216 -10.57 -6.36 6.58
CA GLU A 216 -11.92 -6.37 7.14
C GLU A 216 -12.73 -5.13 6.71
N LYS A 217 -14.04 -5.28 6.49
CA LYS A 217 -14.88 -4.21 5.93
C LYS A 217 -14.85 -2.92 6.75
N ALA A 218 -14.91 -2.99 8.08
CA ALA A 218 -14.88 -1.81 8.94
C ALA A 218 -13.53 -1.08 8.85
N ARG A 219 -12.43 -1.85 8.88
CA ARG A 219 -11.06 -1.35 8.70
C ARG A 219 -10.88 -0.73 7.32
N LEU A 220 -11.41 -1.35 6.27
CA LEU A 220 -11.33 -0.85 4.91
C LEU A 220 -11.98 0.54 4.76
N ALA A 221 -13.15 0.76 5.36
CA ALA A 221 -13.83 2.05 5.31
C ALA A 221 -12.99 3.18 5.95
N LEU A 222 -12.36 2.89 7.08
CA LEU A 222 -11.42 3.80 7.75
C LEU A 222 -10.23 4.12 6.83
N LEU A 223 -9.60 3.07 6.29
CA LEU A 223 -8.42 3.19 5.43
C LEU A 223 -8.71 3.95 4.11
N ILE A 224 -9.89 3.76 3.53
CA ILE A 224 -10.34 4.51 2.33
C ILE A 224 -10.52 5.99 2.66
N SER A 225 -11.14 6.32 3.79
CA SER A 225 -11.30 7.71 4.24
C SER A 225 -9.96 8.40 4.46
N ASP A 226 -9.04 7.71 5.12
CA ASP A 226 -7.65 8.14 5.33
C ASP A 226 -6.88 8.33 4.00
N PHE A 227 -6.99 7.37 3.08
CA PHE A 227 -6.36 7.48 1.76
C PHE A 227 -6.93 8.64 0.92
N ASN A 228 -8.23 8.90 1.00
CA ASN A 228 -8.83 10.05 0.31
C ASN A 228 -8.28 11.39 0.83
N LYS A 229 -7.95 11.49 2.12
CA LYS A 229 -7.24 12.65 2.69
C LYS A 229 -5.83 12.76 2.11
N LEU A 230 -5.09 11.64 2.00
CA LEU A 230 -3.76 11.63 1.39
C LEU A 230 -3.80 12.11 -0.08
N ILE A 231 -4.77 11.65 -0.86
CA ILE A 231 -4.97 12.13 -2.25
C ILE A 231 -5.23 13.63 -2.27
N THR A 232 -6.05 14.14 -1.36
CA THR A 232 -6.33 15.59 -1.24
C THR A 232 -5.07 16.38 -0.88
N GLN A 233 -4.23 15.86 0.03
CA GLN A 233 -2.96 16.48 0.38
C GLN A 233 -2.03 16.58 -0.83
N TYR A 234 -1.88 15.48 -1.60
CA TYR A 234 -1.05 15.47 -2.79
C TYR A 234 -1.55 16.41 -3.89
N ARG A 235 -2.87 16.49 -4.09
CA ARG A 235 -3.46 17.48 -5.02
C ARG A 235 -3.18 18.91 -4.57
N ASN A 236 -3.18 19.16 -3.27
CA ASN A 236 -2.94 20.49 -2.71
C ASN A 236 -1.46 20.92 -2.74
N LYS A 237 -0.54 20.02 -3.10
CA LYS A 237 0.88 20.37 -3.34
C LYS A 237 1.05 21.23 -4.58
N LEU A 238 0.21 21.06 -5.60
CA LEU A 238 0.20 21.92 -6.77
C LEU A 238 -1.14 22.65 -6.85
N LYS A 239 -1.15 23.91 -6.45
CA LYS A 239 -2.39 24.70 -6.36
C LYS A 239 -2.18 26.14 -6.76
N ILE A 240 -3.26 26.74 -7.26
CA ILE A 240 -3.35 28.18 -7.46
C ILE A 240 -3.97 28.76 -6.19
N THR A 241 -3.30 29.78 -5.62
CA THR A 241 -3.83 30.60 -4.55
C THR A 241 -4.04 32.01 -5.07
N GLY A 242 -5.24 32.53 -4.84
CA GLY A 242 -5.62 33.87 -5.27
C GLY A 242 -6.34 34.59 -4.14
N THR A 243 -6.08 35.88 -4.01
CA THR A 243 -6.87 36.79 -3.20
C THR A 243 -7.95 37.43 -4.05
N LYS A 244 -9.05 37.88 -3.44
CA LYS A 244 -10.03 38.72 -4.15
C LYS A 244 -9.33 40.03 -4.55
N PHE A 245 -9.50 40.45 -5.80
CA PHE A 245 -8.99 41.71 -6.32
C PHE A 245 -10.14 42.50 -6.96
N THR A 246 -10.06 43.82 -6.89
CA THR A 246 -11.00 44.73 -7.56
C THR A 246 -10.30 45.30 -8.78
N ILE A 247 -10.90 45.11 -9.95
CA ILE A 247 -10.38 45.70 -11.19
C ILE A 247 -10.88 47.14 -11.27
N THR A 248 -9.97 48.10 -11.23
CA THR A 248 -10.30 49.54 -11.28
C THR A 248 -9.90 50.21 -12.59
N SER A 249 -9.29 49.46 -13.52
CA SER A 249 -8.74 49.98 -14.77
C SER A 249 -9.16 49.13 -15.99
N GLU A 250 -9.04 49.71 -17.19
CA GLU A 250 -9.33 49.00 -18.46
C GLU A 250 -8.37 47.82 -18.69
N LYS A 251 -7.12 47.91 -18.20
CA LYS A 251 -6.09 46.87 -18.28
C LYS A 251 -5.37 46.73 -16.95
N GLU A 252 -5.44 45.54 -16.35
CA GLU A 252 -4.88 45.28 -15.03
C GLU A 252 -4.08 43.97 -14.99
N LYS A 253 -2.96 43.96 -14.26
CA LYS A 253 -2.16 42.76 -14.00
C LYS A 253 -2.66 42.10 -12.72
N LEU A 254 -3.17 40.87 -12.83
CA LEU A 254 -3.75 40.15 -11.71
C LEU A 254 -2.68 39.40 -10.91
N PRO A 255 -2.62 39.58 -9.56
CA PRO A 255 -1.68 38.84 -8.73
C PRO A 255 -2.18 37.40 -8.52
N ILE A 256 -1.59 36.45 -9.25
CA ILE A 256 -1.87 35.02 -9.11
C ILE A 256 -0.63 34.34 -8.54
N THR A 257 -0.80 33.57 -7.47
CA THR A 257 0.27 32.76 -6.90
C THR A 257 0.03 31.29 -7.22
N VAL A 258 1.02 30.62 -7.78
CA VAL A 258 0.99 29.16 -7.98
C VAL A 258 2.01 28.54 -7.04
N ILE A 259 1.55 27.57 -6.25
CA ILE A 259 2.35 26.86 -5.25
C ILE A 259 2.69 25.49 -5.80
N ASN A 260 3.96 25.10 -5.66
CA ASN A 260 4.48 23.77 -5.98
C ASN A 260 5.26 23.19 -4.79
N ASP A 261 4.64 22.30 -4.03
CA ASP A 261 5.23 21.57 -2.90
C ASP A 261 5.69 20.15 -3.32
N PHE A 262 5.88 19.91 -4.62
CA PHE A 262 6.62 18.75 -5.12
C PHE A 262 8.11 19.07 -5.22
N LYS A 263 8.96 18.05 -5.23
CA LYS A 263 10.41 18.23 -5.39
C LYS A 263 10.78 18.55 -6.84
N SER A 264 10.02 18.00 -7.78
CA SER A 264 10.18 18.28 -9.20
C SER A 264 9.72 19.70 -9.55
N SER A 265 10.48 20.39 -10.41
CA SER A 265 9.98 21.57 -11.09
C SER A 265 8.81 21.20 -12.00
N VAL A 266 7.75 22.00 -12.00
CA VAL A 266 6.55 21.74 -12.80
C VAL A 266 6.35 22.85 -13.82
N LYS A 267 6.11 22.45 -15.07
CA LYS A 267 5.69 23.37 -16.14
C LYS A 267 4.17 23.36 -16.27
N VAL A 268 3.54 24.50 -15.99
CA VAL A 268 2.08 24.65 -16.06
C VAL A 268 1.67 25.69 -17.09
N LYS A 269 0.47 25.52 -17.65
CA LYS A 269 -0.20 26.57 -18.42
C LYS A 269 -1.47 26.97 -17.70
N LEU A 270 -1.62 28.24 -17.38
CA LEU A 270 -2.82 28.75 -16.74
C LEU A 270 -3.91 28.96 -17.80
N SER A 271 -5.10 28.45 -17.50
CA SER A 271 -6.30 28.73 -18.29
C SER A 271 -7.26 29.54 -17.44
N THR A 272 -7.84 30.58 -18.04
CA THR A 272 -8.74 31.49 -17.35
C THR A 272 -10.13 31.37 -17.94
N ARG A 273 -11.14 31.27 -17.08
CA ARG A 273 -12.53 31.38 -17.48
C ARG A 273 -13.12 32.63 -16.86
N VAL A 274 -13.71 33.46 -17.71
CA VAL A 274 -14.30 34.73 -17.29
C VAL A 274 -15.80 34.54 -17.10
N ALA A 275 -16.32 34.92 -15.93
CA ALA A 275 -17.75 34.86 -15.66
C ALA A 275 -18.54 36.03 -16.27
N ASN A 276 -17.89 37.18 -16.48
CA ASN A 276 -18.48 38.38 -17.06
C ASN A 276 -17.95 38.61 -18.49
N SER A 277 -18.85 38.65 -19.48
CA SER A 277 -18.49 38.82 -20.89
C SER A 277 -17.79 40.13 -21.24
N LYS A 278 -17.83 41.14 -20.34
CA LYS A 278 -17.11 42.41 -20.52
C LYS A 278 -15.61 42.33 -20.23
N ILE A 279 -15.14 41.25 -19.61
CA ILE A 279 -13.72 41.06 -19.27
C ILE A 279 -13.10 40.11 -20.30
N VAL A 280 -11.97 40.52 -20.87
CA VAL A 280 -11.16 39.69 -21.77
C VAL A 280 -9.82 39.45 -21.10
N VAL A 281 -9.39 38.19 -21.05
CA VAL A 281 -8.11 37.81 -20.45
C VAL A 281 -7.15 37.40 -21.57
N GLY A 282 -5.98 38.02 -21.61
CA GLY A 282 -4.92 37.66 -22.55
C GLY A 282 -4.40 36.24 -22.31
N SER A 283 -3.80 35.64 -23.34
CA SER A 283 -3.17 34.33 -23.21
C SER A 283 -2.02 34.40 -22.20
N VAL A 284 -1.94 33.39 -21.32
CA VAL A 284 -0.83 33.23 -20.38
C VAL A 284 0.14 32.21 -20.96
N GLU A 285 1.42 32.57 -21.02
CA GLU A 285 2.49 31.67 -21.42
C GLU A 285 2.68 30.55 -20.40
N SER A 286 3.37 29.47 -20.80
CA SER A 286 3.72 28.41 -19.87
C SER A 286 4.72 28.91 -18.84
N ILE A 287 4.48 28.60 -17.57
CA ILE A 287 5.30 29.02 -16.45
C ILE A 287 5.96 27.76 -15.87
N GLU A 288 7.26 27.83 -15.64
CA GLU A 288 7.97 26.83 -14.86
C GLU A 288 8.02 27.27 -13.39
N ILE A 289 7.64 26.37 -12.50
CA ILE A 289 7.60 26.61 -11.06
C ILE A 289 8.56 25.63 -10.42
N PRO A 290 9.62 26.09 -9.73
CA PRO A 290 10.58 25.21 -9.09
C PRO A 290 9.89 24.35 -8.03
N GLY A 291 10.50 23.21 -7.72
CA GLY A 291 10.08 22.39 -6.59
C GLY A 291 10.36 23.06 -5.24
N GLY A 292 9.55 22.71 -4.24
CA GLY A 292 9.67 23.14 -2.85
C GLY A 292 10.44 22.18 -1.96
#